data_AF-A0A392QHE7-F1
#
_entry.id   AF-A0A392QHE7-F1
#
_cell.length_a   1.000
_cell.length_b   1.000
_cell.length_c   1.000
_cell.angle_alpha   90.00
_cell.angle_beta   90.00
_cell.angle_gamma   90.00
#
_symmetry.space_group_name_H-M   'P 1'
#
loop_
_entity.id
_entity.type
_entity.pdbx_description
1 polymer ?
#
loop_
_entity_poly.entity_id
_entity_poly.type
_entity_poly.pdbx_seq_one_letter_code
_entity_poly.pdbx_strand_id
1 'polypeptide(L)'
;MPCHLILSKLADKCPSAVLAVLDSLVDPLQKTINFKPKQDAVKQEVDRNEDMIRSALRAIASLNRIRCVSFLNLHYAAEEIAVPNLRVS
;
A
#
# COMPACT_ATOMS: atom_id res chain seq x y z
N MET A 1 3.22 -0.36 -15.32
CA MET A 1 2.16 0.68 -15.39
C MET A 1 2.48 1.80 -14.41
N PRO A 2 2.47 3.08 -14.83
CA PRO A 2 2.98 4.21 -14.03
C PRO A 2 2.15 4.50 -12.77
N CYS A 3 0.84 4.25 -12.79
CA CYS A 3 -0.07 4.49 -11.66
C CYS A 3 0.30 3.71 -10.38
N HIS A 4 0.59 2.40 -10.49
CA HIS A 4 0.98 1.59 -9.34
C HIS A 4 2.35 1.98 -8.77
N LEU A 5 3.27 2.44 -9.62
CA LEU A 5 4.59 2.91 -9.19
C LEU A 5 4.49 4.23 -8.42
N ILE A 6 3.61 5.14 -8.87
CA ILE A 6 3.32 6.39 -8.16
C ILE A 6 2.72 6.08 -6.79
N LEU A 7 1.80 5.12 -6.71
CA LEU A 7 1.19 4.70 -5.45
C LEU A 7 2.23 4.14 -4.46
N SER A 8 3.15 3.29 -4.92
CA SER A 8 4.28 2.81 -4.10
C SER A 8 5.16 3.96 -3.61
N LYS A 9 5.45 4.98 -4.44
CA LYS A 9 6.26 6.14 -4.02
C LYS A 9 5.52 7.03 -3.02
N LEU A 10 4.21 7.20 -3.18
CA LEU A 10 3.38 7.96 -2.24
C LEU A 10 3.30 7.24 -0.88
N ALA A 11 3.28 5.91 -0.87
CA ALA A 11 3.32 5.11 0.35
C ALA A 11 4.57 5.41 1.21
N ASP A 12 5.73 5.61 0.57
CA ASP A 12 6.97 5.94 1.28
C ASP A 12 7.07 7.43 1.67
N LYS A 13 6.52 8.35 0.86
CA LYS A 13 6.65 9.80 1.08
C LYS A 13 5.59 10.39 2.00
N CYS A 14 4.34 9.92 1.88
CA CYS A 14 3.18 10.49 2.57
C CYS A 14 2.29 9.37 3.16
N PRO A 15 2.81 8.55 4.08
CA PRO A 15 2.10 7.37 4.59
C PRO A 15 0.74 7.70 5.22
N SER A 16 0.63 8.81 5.97
CA SER A 16 -0.61 9.22 6.63
C SER A 16 -1.72 9.61 5.64
N ALA A 17 -1.36 10.31 4.56
CA ALA A 17 -2.31 10.71 3.52
C ALA A 17 -2.80 9.48 2.73
N VAL A 18 -1.90 8.53 2.46
CA VAL A 18 -2.24 7.27 1.79
C VAL A 18 -3.11 6.38 2.69
N LEU A 19 -2.85 6.35 4.00
CA LEU A 19 -3.67 5.59 4.96
C LEU A 19 -5.11 6.12 5.00
N ALA A 20 -5.30 7.44 4.93
CA ALA A 20 -6.63 8.06 4.93
C ALA A 20 -7.49 7.70 3.70
N VAL A 21 -6.87 7.35 2.59
CA VAL A 21 -7.57 6.96 1.34
C VAL A 21 -7.50 5.46 1.06
N LEU A 22 -6.87 4.67 1.95
CA LEU A 22 -6.57 3.26 1.72
C LEU A 22 -7.84 2.44 1.41
N ASP A 23 -8.93 2.70 2.14
CA ASP A 23 -10.21 2.00 1.94
C ASP A 23 -10.78 2.22 0.53
N SER A 24 -10.59 3.43 -0.03
CA SER A 24 -11.04 3.73 -1.41
C SER A 24 -10.17 3.11 -2.50
N LEU A 25 -8.97 2.62 -2.16
CA LEU A 25 -8.06 1.95 -3.08
C LEU A 25 -8.31 0.43 -3.15
N VAL A 26 -9.06 -0.14 -2.20
CA VAL A 26 -9.33 -1.59 -2.15
C VAL A 26 -10.10 -2.06 -3.38
N ASP A 27 -11.25 -1.43 -3.67
CA ASP A 27 -12.10 -1.76 -4.82
C ASP A 27 -11.37 -1.72 -6.18
N PRO A 28 -10.65 -0.63 -6.54
CA PRO A 28 -9.94 -0.59 -7.81
C PRO A 28 -8.81 -1.61 -7.90
N LEU A 29 -8.05 -1.85 -6.82
CA LEU A 29 -6.99 -2.86 -6.81
C LEU A 29 -7.55 -4.28 -6.93
N GLN A 30 -8.67 -4.56 -6.26
CA GLN A 30 -9.34 -5.85 -6.35
C GLN A 30 -9.89 -6.10 -7.76
N LYS A 31 -10.44 -5.08 -8.43
CA LYS A 31 -10.84 -5.18 -9.84
C LYS A 31 -9.64 -5.50 -10.75
N THR A 32 -8.49 -4.87 -10.53
CA THR A 32 -7.28 -5.14 -11.32
C THR A 32 -6.78 -6.57 -11.14
N ILE A 33 -6.74 -7.10 -9.91
CA ILE A 33 -6.23 -8.45 -9.63
C ILE A 33 -7.18 -9.54 -10.11
N ASN A 34 -8.49 -9.30 -10.01
CA ASN A 34 -9.51 -10.26 -10.45
C ASN A 34 -9.84 -10.15 -11.95
N PHE A 35 -9.21 -9.20 -12.67
CA PHE A 35 -9.45 -9.06 -14.10
C PHE A 35 -8.92 -10.29 -14.85
N LYS A 36 -9.84 -10.97 -15.53
CA LYS A 36 -9.54 -12.10 -16.40
C LYS A 36 -9.70 -11.66 -17.86
N PRO A 37 -8.64 -11.78 -18.69
CA PRO A 37 -8.75 -11.56 -20.13
C PRO A 37 -9.81 -12.49 -20.73
N LYS A 38 -10.40 -12.08 -21.85
CA LYS A 38 -11.30 -12.96 -22.60
C LYS A 38 -10.54 -14.18 -23.15
N GLN A 39 -11.27 -15.25 -23.45
CA GLN A 39 -10.65 -16.50 -23.94
C GLN A 39 -9.98 -16.33 -25.32
N ASP A 40 -10.43 -15.36 -26.11
CA ASP A 40 -9.90 -14.96 -27.41
C ASP A 40 -8.78 -13.90 -27.31
N ALA A 41 -8.37 -13.53 -26.09
CA ALA A 41 -7.31 -12.55 -25.90
C ALA A 41 -6.00 -13.01 -26.51
N VAL A 42 -5.37 -12.13 -27.29
CA VAL A 42 -4.09 -12.44 -27.93
C VAL A 42 -3.01 -12.53 -26.84
N LYS A 43 -1.98 -13.36 -27.03
CA LYS A 43 -0.91 -13.58 -26.02
C LYS A 43 -0.36 -12.27 -25.42
N GLN A 44 -0.17 -11.25 -26.24
CA GLN A 44 0.31 -9.94 -25.80
C GLN A 44 -0.63 -9.25 -24.80
N GLU A 45 -1.95 -9.43 -24.92
CA GLU A 45 -2.94 -8.89 -23.99
C GLU A 45 -2.91 -9.63 -22.65
N VAL A 46 -2.72 -10.96 -22.70
CA VAL A 46 -2.56 -11.79 -21.50
C VAL A 46 -1.29 -11.39 -20.75
N ASP A 47 -0.15 -11.29 -21.45
CA ASP A 47 1.13 -10.88 -20.86
C ASP A 47 1.03 -9.47 -20.23
N ARG A 48 0.35 -8.54 -20.91
CA ARG A 48 0.07 -7.19 -20.37
C ARG A 48 -0.79 -7.23 -19.11
N ASN A 49 -1.80 -8.10 -19.08
CA ASN A 49 -2.64 -8.25 -17.90
C ASN A 49 -1.83 -8.80 -16.72
N GLU A 50 -1.00 -9.81 -16.95
CA GLU A 50 -0.12 -10.35 -15.91
C GLU A 50 0.87 -9.30 -15.38
N ASP A 51 1.45 -8.47 -16.27
CA ASP A 51 2.29 -7.34 -15.88
C ASP A 51 1.52 -6.35 -14.99
N MET A 52 0.26 -6.08 -15.33
CA MET A 52 -0.61 -5.18 -14.57
C MET A 52 -0.93 -5.75 -13.19
N ILE A 53 -1.29 -7.04 -13.10
CA ILE A 53 -1.52 -7.74 -11.83
C ILE A 53 -0.25 -7.72 -10.97
N ARG A 54 0.92 -8.07 -11.54
CA ARG A 54 2.20 -8.02 -10.83
C ARG A 54 2.52 -6.60 -10.33
N SER A 55 2.19 -5.58 -11.10
CA SER A 55 2.35 -4.18 -10.70
C SER A 55 1.42 -3.79 -9.55
N ALA A 56 0.17 -4.24 -9.56
CA ALA A 56 -0.80 -3.99 -8.50
C ALA A 56 -0.40 -4.67 -7.18
N LEU A 57 0.06 -5.93 -7.24
CA LEU A 57 0.53 -6.67 -6.07
C LEU A 57 1.74 -6.00 -5.41
N ARG A 58 2.68 -5.46 -6.21
CA ARG A 58 3.80 -4.68 -5.67
C ARG A 58 3.34 -3.42 -4.93
N ALA A 59 2.33 -2.72 -5.45
CA ALA A 59 1.76 -1.57 -4.76
C ALA A 59 1.10 -1.98 -3.43
N ILE A 60 0.34 -3.08 -3.40
CA ILE A 60 -0.27 -3.63 -2.17
C ILE A 60 0.81 -3.97 -1.13
N ALA A 61 1.93 -4.56 -1.54
CA ALA A 61 3.04 -4.84 -0.64
C ALA A 61 3.61 -3.56 -0.01
N SER A 62 3.77 -2.48 -0.80
CA SER A 62 4.17 -1.16 -0.27
C SER A 62 3.16 -0.60 0.72
N LEU A 63 1.86 -0.70 0.43
CA LEU A 63 0.78 -0.23 1.29
C LEU A 63 0.72 -1.01 2.62
N ASN A 64 0.86 -2.34 2.57
CA ASN A 64 0.94 -3.17 3.78
C ASN A 64 2.12 -2.78 4.68
N ARG A 65 3.22 -2.31 4.09
CA ARG A 65 4.38 -1.82 4.84
C ARG A 65 4.06 -0.54 5.63
N ILE A 66 3.22 0.35 5.08
CA ILE A 66 2.74 1.53 5.81
C ILE A 66 2.02 1.11 7.09
N ARG A 67 1.09 0.15 7.01
CA ARG A 67 0.32 -0.32 8.17
C ARG A 67 1.23 -0.83 9.30
N CYS A 68 2.32 -1.52 8.95
CA CYS A 68 3.32 -1.98 9.92
C CYS A 68 4.12 -0.81 10.53
N VAL A 69 4.59 0.12 9.70
CA VAL A 69 5.39 1.29 10.14
C VAL A 69 4.54 2.27 10.96
N SER A 70 3.27 2.46 10.64
CA SER A 70 2.34 3.29 11.41
C SER A 70 2.08 2.70 12.80
N PHE A 71 1.93 1.37 12.91
CA PHE A 71 1.78 0.70 14.20
C PHE A 71 3.04 0.84 15.08
N LEU A 72 4.23 0.71 14.47
CA LEU A 72 5.50 0.91 15.16
C LEU A 72 5.72 2.38 15.59
N ASN A 73 5.38 3.35 14.72
CA ASN A 73 5.48 4.77 15.05
C ASN A 73 4.50 5.18 16.15
N LEU A 74 3.29 4.60 16.18
CA LEU A 74 2.35 4.88 17.26
C LEU A 74 2.86 4.30 18.59
N HIS A 75 3.52 3.14 18.57
CA HIS A 75 4.18 2.60 19.77
C HIS A 75 5.33 3.49 20.22
N TYR A 76 6.18 3.95 19.29
CA TYR A 76 7.31 4.83 19.61
C TYR A 76 6.86 6.21 20.12
N ALA A 77 5.83 6.79 19.51
CA ALA A 77 5.23 8.06 19.93
C ALA A 77 4.46 7.93 21.26
N ALA A 78 3.82 6.78 21.51
CA ALA A 78 3.20 6.50 22.81
C ALA A 78 4.25 6.37 23.92
N GLU A 79 5.42 5.79 23.61
CA GLU A 79 6.54 5.66 24.56
C GLU A 79 7.19 7.02 24.87
N GLU A 80 7.21 7.94 23.89
CA GLU A 80 7.68 9.32 24.09
C GLU A 80 6.72 10.19 24.93
N ILE A 81 5.42 9.86 24.92
CA ILE A 81 4.39 10.54 25.74
C ILE A 81 4.23 9.89 27.14
N ALA A 82 4.64 8.63 27.31
CA ALA A 82 4.49 7.86 28.54
C ALA A 82 5.67 7.98 29.53
N VAL A 83 6.58 8.95 29.37
CA VAL A 83 7.56 9.29 30.42
C VAL A 83 7.56 10.78 30.80
N PRO A 84 6.50 11.31 31.45
CA PRO A 84 6.62 12.46 32.31
C PRO A 84 6.51 11.99 33.78
N ASN A 85 7.63 11.99 34.50
CA ASN A 85 7.80 11.66 35.94
C ASN A 85 8.21 10.23 36.30
N LEU A 86 9.51 9.93 36.20
CA LEU A 86 10.17 9.27 37.33
C LEU A 86 11.67 9.58 37.40
N ARG A 87 12.03 10.76 37.90
CA ARG A 87 13.05 10.90 38.96
C ARG A 87 13.04 12.30 39.56
N VAL A 88 12.15 12.50 40.53
CA VAL A 88 12.45 13.36 41.66
C VAL A 88 12.99 12.42 42.75
N SER A 89 14.08 12.84 43.40
CA SER A 89 14.91 12.19 44.45
C SER A 89 16.27 11.72 43.96
#